data_AF-A0A4U3AKR9-F1
#
_entry.id   AF-A0A4U3AKR9-F1
#
_cell.length_a   1.000
_cell.length_b   1.000
_cell.length_c   1.000
_cell.angle_alpha   90.00
_cell.angle_beta   90.00
_cell.angle_gamma   90.00
#
_symmetry.space_group_name_H-M   'P 1'
#
loop_
_entity.id
_entity.type
_entity.pdbx_description
1 polymer ?
#
loop_
_entity_poly.entity_id
_entity_poly.type
_entity_poly.pdbx_seq_one_letter_code
_entity_poly.pdbx_strand_id
1 'polypeptide(L)'
;MNLTSIVKQDVMAELRQGNTDVLKGLPPVLAMQYGLALQHEAGNYIEESKVNDKELNEAMLNRMKDSGVKEHLIKEIEHAERVALAKQITKEVTGE
;
A
#
# COMPACT_ATOMS: atom_id res chain seq x y z
N MET A 1 -1.59 29.79 -1.43
CA MET A 1 -1.00 30.46 -0.26
C MET A 1 0.50 30.30 -0.33
N ASN A 2 1.28 31.38 -0.34
CA ASN A 2 2.75 31.31 -0.36
C ASN A 2 3.25 31.02 1.06
N LEU A 3 3.54 29.74 1.33
CA LEU A 3 3.98 29.21 2.64
C LEU A 3 5.42 29.62 3.01
N THR A 4 6.12 30.36 2.14
CA THR A 4 7.55 30.68 2.25
C THR A 4 7.86 31.96 3.04
N SER A 5 6.88 32.76 3.45
CA SER A 5 7.14 34.09 4.03
C SER A 5 7.37 34.13 5.55
N ILE A 6 7.16 33.03 6.28
CA ILE A 6 7.26 33.01 7.76
C ILE A 6 8.32 31.99 8.25
N VAL A 7 9.25 31.59 7.38
CA VAL A 7 10.36 30.72 7.76
C VAL A 7 11.58 31.60 8.03
N LYS A 8 11.89 31.85 9.32
CA LYS A 8 13.11 32.57 9.70
C LYS A 8 14.32 31.69 9.41
N GLN A 9 15.28 32.21 8.65
CA GLN A 9 16.49 31.46 8.29
C GLN A 9 17.32 31.05 9.51
N ASP A 10 17.30 31.84 10.58
CA ASP A 10 18.00 31.53 11.84
C ASP A 10 17.42 30.28 12.51
N VAL A 11 16.09 30.15 12.52
CA VAL A 11 15.39 28.97 13.07
C VAL A 11 15.68 27.73 12.22
N MET A 12 15.70 27.87 10.89
CA MET A 12 16.10 26.78 10.00
C MET A 12 17.55 26.35 10.20
N ALA A 13 18.47 27.29 10.43
CA ALA A 13 19.88 26.98 10.67
C ALA A 13 20.09 26.16 11.94
N GLU A 14 19.41 26.53 13.03
CA GLU A 14 19.42 25.77 14.30
C GLU A 14 18.77 24.39 14.11
N LEU A 15 17.68 24.30 13.34
CA LEU A 15 17.03 23.03 13.06
C LEU A 15 17.88 22.07 12.23
N ARG A 16 18.66 22.58 11.27
CA ARG A 16 19.65 21.76 10.54
C ARG A 16 20.74 21.21 11.44
N GLN A 17 21.06 21.91 12.53
CA GLN A 17 22.02 21.47 13.54
C GLN A 17 21.39 20.48 14.55
N GLY A 18 20.10 20.16 14.41
CA GLY A 18 19.38 19.24 15.29
C GLY A 18 18.86 19.89 16.57
N ASN A 19 18.95 21.22 16.70
CA ASN A 19 18.44 21.94 17.84
C ASN A 19 16.92 22.13 17.71
N THR A 20 16.15 21.28 18.39
CA THR A 20 14.66 21.36 18.40
C THR A 20 14.13 22.33 19.46
N ASP A 21 14.99 22.92 20.30
CA ASP A 21 14.57 23.85 21.33
C ASP A 21 14.01 25.15 20.75
N VAL A 22 14.43 25.52 19.54
CA VAL A 22 13.89 26.68 18.81
C VAL A 22 12.43 26.52 18.39
N LEU A 23 11.91 25.29 18.42
CA LEU A 23 10.49 25.01 18.18
C LEU A 23 9.66 25.04 19.46
N LYS A 24 10.30 25.00 20.64
CA LYS A 24 9.59 25.03 21.93
C LYS A 24 8.99 26.42 22.14
N GLY A 25 7.68 26.47 22.35
CA GLY A 25 6.94 27.72 22.50
C GLY A 25 6.42 28.32 21.19
N LEU A 26 6.72 27.72 20.03
CA LEU A 26 6.07 28.09 18.79
C LEU A 26 4.66 27.46 18.69
N PRO A 27 3.69 28.17 18.10
CA PRO A 27 2.42 27.58 17.69
C PRO A 27 2.62 26.31 16.84
N PRO A 28 1.83 25.23 17.06
CA PRO A 28 1.98 23.96 16.35
C PRO A 28 2.00 24.10 14.81
N VAL A 29 1.22 25.04 14.29
CA VAL A 29 1.15 25.35 12.85
C VAL A 29 2.50 25.83 12.32
N LEU A 30 3.24 26.65 13.08
CA LEU A 30 4.55 27.14 12.67
C LEU A 30 5.61 26.03 12.75
N ALA A 31 5.59 25.21 13.81
CA ALA A 31 6.50 24.07 13.93
C ALA A 31 6.35 23.09 12.76
N MET A 32 5.11 22.83 12.33
CA MET A 32 4.83 22.01 11.15
C MET A 32 5.35 22.65 9.85
N GLN A 33 5.23 23.97 9.68
CA GLN A 33 5.77 24.67 8.51
C GLN A 33 7.29 24.55 8.43
N TYR A 34 8.01 24.69 9.54
CA TYR A 34 9.46 24.46 9.59
C TYR A 34 9.81 22.99 9.28
N GLY A 35 9.05 22.03 9.80
CA GLY A 35 9.23 20.60 9.48
C GLY A 35 9.07 20.29 7.99
N LEU A 36 8.04 20.85 7.35
CA LEU A 36 7.81 20.70 5.92
C LEU A 36 8.91 21.39 5.09
N ALA A 37 9.38 22.56 5.52
CA ALA A 37 10.47 23.26 4.86
C ALA A 37 11.79 22.47 4.91
N LEU A 38 12.08 21.82 6.04
CA LEU A 38 13.24 20.93 6.17
C LEU A 38 13.14 19.70 5.28
N GLN A 39 11.95 19.08 5.17
CA GLN A 39 11.72 17.94 4.27
C GLN A 39 11.88 18.34 2.80
N HIS A 40 11.45 19.54 2.42
CA HIS A 40 11.64 20.08 1.08
C HIS A 40 13.12 20.38 0.78
N GLU A 41 13.88 20.93 1.75
CA GLU A 41 15.33 21.18 1.62
C GLU A 41 16.15 19.89 1.56
N ALA A 42 15.77 18.88 2.35
CA ALA A 42 16.40 17.55 2.34
C ALA A 42 16.08 16.73 1.06
N GLY A 43 15.29 17.29 0.15
CA GLY A 43 14.97 16.71 -1.15
C GLY A 43 14.23 15.39 -1.02
N ASN A 44 12.92 15.44 -0.72
CA ASN A 44 12.01 14.29 -0.67
C ASN A 44 12.73 13.01 -0.26
N TYR A 45 13.25 12.96 0.97
CA TYR A 45 13.79 11.73 1.51
C TYR A 45 12.65 10.70 1.58
N ILE A 46 12.51 9.93 0.51
CA ILE A 46 11.67 8.75 0.46
C ILE A 46 12.51 7.73 1.21
N GLU A 47 12.13 7.47 2.47
CA GLU A 47 12.66 6.32 3.20
C GLU A 47 12.46 5.10 2.30
N GLU A 48 13.56 4.52 1.80
CA GLU A 48 13.47 3.33 0.96
C GLU A 48 12.72 2.28 1.76
N SER A 49 11.62 1.78 1.17
CA SER A 49 10.82 0.73 1.80
C SER A 49 11.74 -0.41 2.19
N LYS A 50 11.76 -0.76 3.47
CA LYS A 50 12.49 -1.94 3.97
C LYS A 50 11.97 -3.25 3.36
N VAL A 51 10.79 -3.20 2.74
CA VAL A 51 10.17 -4.32 2.04
C VAL A 51 10.57 -4.26 0.58
N ASN A 52 11.31 -5.27 0.14
CA ASN A 52 11.66 -5.47 -1.25
C ASN A 52 10.43 -5.94 -2.04
N ASP A 53 10.00 -5.14 -3.02
CA ASP A 53 8.84 -5.43 -3.87
C ASP A 53 8.95 -6.80 -4.58
N LYS A 54 10.17 -7.24 -4.88
CA LYS A 54 10.42 -8.55 -5.50
C LYS A 54 10.06 -9.69 -4.54
N GLU A 55 10.51 -9.60 -3.30
CA GLU A 55 10.25 -10.62 -2.27
C GLU A 55 8.77 -10.63 -1.87
N LEU A 56 8.14 -9.46 -1.81
CA LEU A 56 6.71 -9.34 -1.57
C LEU A 56 5.89 -10.05 -2.66
N ASN A 57 6.22 -9.82 -3.93
CA ASN A 57 5.55 -10.46 -5.06
C ASN A 57 5.73 -11.98 -5.07
N GLU A 58 6.94 -12.47 -4.77
CA GLU A 58 7.21 -13.90 -4.68
C GLU A 58 6.43 -14.56 -3.54
N ALA A 59 6.39 -13.93 -2.36
CA ALA A 59 5.61 -14.42 -1.22
C ALA A 59 4.10 -14.44 -1.50
N MET A 60 3.58 -13.40 -2.18
CA MET A 60 2.17 -13.34 -2.54
C MET A 60 1.80 -14.43 -3.56
N LEU A 61 2.65 -14.65 -4.57
CA LEU A 61 2.45 -15.70 -5.56
C LEU A 61 2.50 -17.10 -4.94
N ASN A 62 3.43 -17.35 -4.02
CA ASN A 62 3.51 -18.63 -3.31
C ASN A 62 2.27 -18.85 -2.43
N ARG A 63 1.78 -17.81 -1.73
CA ARG A 63 0.52 -17.91 -0.98
C ARG A 63 -0.68 -18.21 -1.90
N MET A 64 -0.73 -17.66 -3.11
CA MET A 64 -1.79 -17.99 -4.08
C MET A 64 -1.70 -19.44 -4.56
N LYS A 65 -0.49 -19.98 -4.74
CA LYS A 65 -0.27 -21.38 -5.09
C LYS A 65 -0.61 -22.34 -3.94
N ASP A 66 -0.30 -21.97 -2.71
CA ASP A 66 -0.57 -22.75 -1.50
C ASP A 66 -2.03 -22.65 -1.04
N SER A 67 -2.73 -21.56 -1.41
CA SER A 67 -4.15 -21.46 -1.15
C SER A 67 -4.84 -22.53 -1.99
N GLY A 68 -5.57 -23.45 -1.34
CA GLY A 68 -6.32 -24.54 -1.98
C GLY A 68 -7.45 -24.08 -2.93
N VAL A 69 -7.40 -22.82 -3.36
CA VAL A 69 -8.21 -22.19 -4.40
C VAL A 69 -8.06 -22.95 -5.72
N LYS A 70 -6.87 -23.47 -6.05
CA LYS A 70 -6.70 -24.29 -7.25
C LYS A 70 -7.48 -25.60 -7.14
N GLU A 71 -7.35 -26.35 -6.04
CA GLU A 71 -8.15 -27.56 -5.83
C GLU A 71 -9.65 -27.26 -5.74
N HIS A 72 -10.04 -26.14 -5.14
CA HIS A 72 -11.44 -25.73 -5.03
C HIS A 72 -12.04 -25.44 -6.41
N LEU A 73 -11.34 -24.64 -7.24
CA LEU A 73 -11.75 -24.33 -8.61
C LEU A 73 -11.87 -25.58 -9.48
N ILE A 74 -10.92 -26.53 -9.36
CA ILE A 74 -10.99 -27.80 -10.10
C ILE A 74 -12.23 -28.60 -9.69
N LYS A 75 -12.53 -28.69 -8.39
CA LYS A 75 -13.73 -29.39 -7.89
C LYS A 75 -15.03 -28.71 -8.35
N GLU A 76 -15.06 -27.39 -8.40
CA GLU A 76 -16.24 -26.65 -8.90
C GLU A 76 -16.48 -26.88 -10.40
N ILE A 77 -15.42 -26.89 -11.21
CA ILE A 77 -15.51 -27.19 -12.64
C ILE A 77 -16.01 -28.62 -12.86
N GLU A 78 -15.43 -29.62 -12.17
CA GLU A 78 -15.88 -31.01 -12.26
C GLU A 78 -17.35 -31.18 -11.84
N HIS A 79 -17.80 -30.47 -10.80
CA HIS A 79 -19.19 -30.50 -10.38
C HIS A 79 -20.12 -29.89 -11.44
N ALA A 80 -19.74 -28.75 -12.02
CA ALA A 80 -20.52 -28.09 -13.05
C ALA A 80 -20.69 -28.97 -14.30
N GLU A 81 -19.62 -29.64 -14.74
CA GLU A 81 -19.65 -30.57 -15.87
C GLU A 81 -20.56 -31.77 -15.61
N ARG A 82 -20.48 -32.38 -14.42
CA ARG A 82 -21.38 -33.48 -14.03
C ARG A 82 -22.84 -33.07 -14.03
N VAL A 83 -23.15 -31.86 -13.55
CA VAL A 83 -24.52 -31.33 -13.54
C VAL A 83 -25.02 -31.05 -14.96
N ALA A 84 -24.17 -30.52 -15.84
CA ALA A 84 -24.51 -30.30 -17.24
C ALA A 84 -24.81 -31.62 -17.96
N LEU A 85 -23.99 -32.64 -17.73
CA LEU A 85 -24.21 -33.99 -18.28
C LEU A 85 -25.51 -34.60 -17.76
N ALA A 86 -25.77 -34.51 -16.45
CA ALA A 86 -27.01 -35.00 -15.86
C ALA A 86 -28.25 -34.29 -16.42
N LYS A 87 -28.17 -32.99 -16.68
CA LYS A 87 -29.25 -32.24 -17.33
C LYS A 87 -29.49 -32.68 -18.77
N GLN A 88 -28.43 -32.95 -19.56
CA GLN A 88 -28.57 -33.50 -20.91
C GLN A 88 -29.22 -34.88 -20.90
N ILE A 89 -28.76 -35.79 -20.04
CA ILE A 89 -29.34 -37.14 -19.92
C ILE A 89 -30.81 -37.05 -19.50
N THR A 90 -31.14 -36.20 -18.54
CA THR A 90 -32.53 -36.02 -18.11
C THR A 90 -33.39 -35.55 -19.27
N LYS A 91 -32.91 -34.57 -20.05
CA LYS A 91 -33.58 -34.05 -21.24
C LYS A 91 -33.83 -35.12 -22.31
N GLU A 92 -32.82 -35.94 -22.59
CA GLU A 92 -32.94 -37.04 -23.56
C GLU A 92 -33.90 -38.14 -23.10
N VAL A 93 -33.95 -38.43 -21.79
CA VAL A 93 -34.81 -39.48 -21.23
C VAL A 93 -36.25 -39.03 -21.03
N THR A 94 -36.50 -37.76 -20.70
CA THR A 94 -37.85 -37.24 -20.45
C THR A 94 -38.51 -36.57 -21.66
N GLY A 95 -37.75 -36.25 -22.71
CA GLY A 95 -38.29 -35.77 -23.98
C GLY A 95 -38.86 -34.35 -23.99
N GLU A 96 -38.52 -33.52 -23.00
CA GLU A 96 -38.77 -32.06 -22.99
C GLU A 96 -37.61 -31.27 -23.63
#